data_AF-A0A2G9PIX5-F1
#
_entry.id   AF-A0A2G9PIX5-F1
#
_cell.length_a   1.000
_cell.length_b   1.000
_cell.length_c   1.000
_cell.angle_alpha   90.00
_cell.angle_beta   90.00
_cell.angle_gamma   90.00
#
_symmetry.space_group_name_H-M   'P 1'
#
loop_
_entity.id
_entity.type
_entity.pdbx_description
1 polymer ?
#
loop_
_entity_poly.entity_id
_entity_poly.type
_entity_poly.pdbx_seq_one_letter_code
_entity_poly.pdbx_strand_id
1 'polypeptide(L)'
;MKTRLECANCFTRQIENFVKLAGIDKTQAEIIESEMKKYVERRLKKGAWLPEDVNMFTTFWYRELYDLAGNPDPYREMKEQANEVALKIAGRISPKNLRERAMTAIVGNTIDFSACQGHEYDINEIVPTFERLSSEDFAICDIEELDLALRSANTVLYLPDNNGEIVFDCFLLEHINEFVPKERVFIAGKSSPLVSDVTVDELRQLGIDRYGKLISTGTNSFGINPYEVSDEFKELLRTADVIIAKGQAYYESISNYNFRNVFHLLRIKCPLLGESIGLPAGSNVLMSSERYAKQGMPYFDTGEGADEESSNNVNNVGRTLHVHANSNKAADTAIASGIDAELLTRLKGTAQELRREILTMITRAGSGHPGGSLSAIDIITALYFYKMRYKAEEPHWSERDRFVLSKGHACPALYAALARAGFFDQAALAHLRCPDSILSGHPDMNKTPGIDMTTGSLGMGLAAAVGMAIAGVIDKKDYHVYAMIGDGECQEGNIWEAAMAAAHYKLTRLRVFLDLNGLQIDGCTRDVMNIEPIADKWLAFGWRVLEVNGHDFRDIINALDEPDDREKPTIVIAHTVKGKGVSFMENVVDFHGKALTEEELDKALKELA
;
A
#
# COMPACT_ATOMS: atom_id res chain seq x y z
N MET A 1 -7.03 16.86 -2.51
CA MET A 1 -8.08 17.09 -3.55
C MET A 1 -8.97 15.85 -3.62
N LYS A 2 -10.29 15.96 -3.84
CA LYS A 2 -11.16 14.78 -4.04
C LYS A 2 -11.34 14.56 -5.53
N THR A 3 -11.17 13.34 -6.00
CA THR A 3 -11.40 13.00 -7.41
C THR A 3 -12.89 13.08 -7.75
N ARG A 4 -13.23 13.59 -8.95
CA ARG A 4 -14.62 13.84 -9.39
C ARG A 4 -14.98 13.05 -10.64
N LEU A 5 -16.26 13.12 -11.06
CA LEU A 5 -16.78 12.44 -12.25
C LEU A 5 -16.00 12.83 -13.53
N GLU A 6 -15.50 14.05 -13.59
CA GLU A 6 -14.69 14.57 -14.69
C GLU A 6 -13.39 13.78 -14.89
N CYS A 7 -12.83 13.19 -13.82
CA CYS A 7 -11.68 12.30 -13.91
C CYS A 7 -12.03 11.01 -14.64
N ALA A 8 -13.21 10.44 -14.39
CA ALA A 8 -13.69 9.23 -15.09
C ALA A 8 -13.77 9.45 -16.62
N ASN A 9 -14.23 10.63 -17.04
CA ASN A 9 -14.31 11.03 -18.44
C ASN A 9 -12.91 11.23 -19.06
N CYS A 10 -11.97 11.76 -18.29
CA CYS A 10 -10.57 11.87 -18.71
C CYS A 10 -9.98 10.48 -19.00
N PHE A 11 -10.17 9.51 -18.09
CA PHE A 11 -9.65 8.16 -18.26
C PHE A 11 -10.28 7.41 -19.41
N THR A 12 -11.59 7.53 -19.59
CA THR A 12 -12.27 6.90 -20.72
C THR A 12 -11.65 7.34 -22.04
N ARG A 13 -11.43 8.65 -22.22
CA ARG A 13 -10.81 9.21 -23.43
C ARG A 13 -9.36 8.76 -23.62
N GLN A 14 -8.61 8.68 -22.54
CA GLN A 14 -7.23 8.21 -22.53
C GLN A 14 -7.11 6.74 -22.98
N ILE A 15 -8.04 5.88 -22.53
CA ILE A 15 -8.11 4.48 -22.96
C ILE A 15 -8.57 4.36 -24.41
N GLU A 16 -9.59 5.12 -24.84
CA GLU A 16 -10.03 5.14 -26.23
C GLU A 16 -8.85 5.46 -27.18
N ASN A 17 -8.02 6.43 -26.80
CA ASN A 17 -6.81 6.77 -27.54
C ASN A 17 -5.79 5.63 -27.52
N PHE A 18 -5.58 4.98 -26.37
CA PHE A 18 -4.67 3.83 -26.25
C PHE A 18 -5.09 2.68 -27.16
N VAL A 19 -6.35 2.25 -27.06
CA VAL A 19 -6.95 1.17 -27.85
C VAL A 19 -6.75 1.42 -29.34
N LYS A 20 -7.00 2.66 -29.78
CA LYS A 20 -6.84 3.06 -31.18
C LYS A 20 -5.39 2.93 -31.65
N LEU A 21 -4.42 3.34 -30.83
CA LEU A 21 -3.00 3.27 -31.17
C LEU A 21 -2.42 1.85 -31.08
N ALA A 22 -2.86 1.09 -30.08
CA ALA A 22 -2.40 -0.27 -29.82
C ALA A 22 -3.02 -1.32 -30.76
N GLY A 23 -4.03 -0.95 -31.55
CA GLY A 23 -4.70 -1.87 -32.48
C GLY A 23 -5.49 -2.97 -31.77
N ILE A 24 -5.96 -2.71 -30.54
CA ILE A 24 -6.75 -3.66 -29.74
C ILE A 24 -8.12 -3.89 -30.40
N ASP A 25 -8.62 -5.13 -30.36
CA ASP A 25 -9.94 -5.46 -30.88
C ASP A 25 -11.03 -4.64 -30.18
N LYS A 26 -12.00 -4.15 -30.96
CA LYS A 26 -13.07 -3.28 -30.47
C LYS A 26 -13.88 -3.92 -29.33
N THR A 27 -14.09 -5.24 -29.37
CA THR A 27 -14.84 -5.97 -28.34
C THR A 27 -14.05 -6.04 -27.03
N GLN A 28 -12.74 -6.23 -27.10
CA GLN A 28 -11.86 -6.25 -25.92
C GLN A 28 -11.79 -4.86 -25.28
N ALA A 29 -11.69 -3.81 -26.09
CA ALA A 29 -11.74 -2.43 -25.63
C ALA A 29 -13.03 -2.09 -24.88
N GLU A 30 -14.19 -2.49 -25.43
CA GLU A 30 -15.50 -2.27 -24.80
C GLU A 30 -15.62 -2.97 -23.43
N ILE A 31 -15.02 -4.15 -23.26
CA ILE A 31 -14.97 -4.88 -21.98
C ILE A 31 -14.12 -4.11 -20.96
N ILE A 32 -12.92 -3.67 -21.35
CA ILE A 32 -12.00 -2.95 -20.46
C ILE A 32 -12.61 -1.61 -20.02
N GLU A 33 -13.18 -0.86 -20.97
CA GLU A 33 -13.88 0.39 -20.66
C GLU A 33 -15.05 0.16 -19.69
N SER A 34 -15.81 -0.93 -19.86
CA SER A 34 -16.93 -1.28 -18.99
C SER A 34 -16.48 -1.61 -17.57
N GLU A 35 -15.43 -2.43 -17.41
CA GLU A 35 -14.90 -2.77 -16.09
C GLU A 35 -14.25 -1.57 -15.39
N MET A 36 -13.54 -0.72 -16.14
CA MET A 36 -13.00 0.52 -15.58
C MET A 36 -14.13 1.47 -15.15
N LYS A 37 -15.15 1.69 -15.98
CA LYS A 37 -16.32 2.53 -15.62
C LYS A 37 -16.98 2.02 -14.34
N LYS A 38 -17.20 0.70 -14.21
CA LYS A 38 -17.73 0.08 -12.98
C LYS A 38 -16.81 0.33 -11.78
N TYR A 39 -15.49 0.22 -11.95
CA TYR A 39 -14.54 0.47 -10.87
C TYR A 39 -14.59 1.94 -10.41
N VAL A 40 -14.50 2.87 -11.36
CA VAL A 40 -14.51 4.31 -11.08
C VAL A 40 -15.83 4.74 -10.43
N GLU A 41 -16.96 4.26 -10.93
CA GLU A 41 -18.27 4.51 -10.30
C GLU A 41 -18.35 3.99 -8.86
N ARG A 42 -17.83 2.79 -8.60
CA ARG A 42 -17.80 2.21 -7.24
C ARG A 42 -16.92 3.03 -6.29
N ARG A 43 -15.79 3.54 -6.77
CA ARG A 43 -14.87 4.39 -5.98
C ARG A 43 -15.45 5.79 -5.73
N LEU A 44 -15.99 6.44 -6.76
CA LEU A 44 -16.63 7.75 -6.66
C LEU A 44 -17.82 7.72 -5.70
N LYS A 45 -18.67 6.68 -5.76
CA LYS A 45 -19.81 6.49 -4.83
C LYS A 45 -19.39 6.36 -3.37
N LYS A 46 -18.15 5.94 -3.10
CA LYS A 46 -17.61 5.79 -1.74
C LYS A 46 -16.88 7.04 -1.24
N GLY A 47 -16.75 8.09 -2.05
CA GLY A 47 -16.09 9.36 -1.66
C GLY A 47 -14.59 9.23 -1.37
N ALA A 48 -13.96 8.13 -1.78
CA ALA A 48 -12.65 7.68 -1.31
C ALA A 48 -11.61 7.62 -2.45
N TRP A 49 -11.47 8.71 -3.20
CA TRP A 49 -10.48 8.77 -4.28
C TRP A 49 -9.66 10.06 -4.20
N LEU A 50 -8.34 9.90 -4.05
CA LEU A 50 -7.33 10.96 -3.93
C LEU A 50 -6.44 11.03 -5.19
N PRO A 51 -5.76 12.14 -5.48
CA PRO A 51 -4.95 12.31 -6.70
C PRO A 51 -3.76 11.35 -6.84
N GLU A 52 -3.13 10.94 -5.74
CA GLU A 52 -2.08 9.91 -5.78
C GLU A 52 -2.65 8.56 -6.20
N ASP A 53 -3.84 8.21 -5.68
CA ASP A 53 -4.58 7.02 -6.12
C ASP A 53 -5.05 7.15 -7.57
N VAL A 54 -5.20 8.36 -8.10
CA VAL A 54 -5.55 8.57 -9.51
C VAL A 54 -4.39 8.16 -10.40
N ASN A 55 -3.18 8.67 -10.13
CA ASN A 55 -2.00 8.34 -10.93
C ASN A 55 -1.59 6.87 -10.81
N MET A 56 -1.74 6.28 -9.63
CA MET A 56 -1.53 4.83 -9.47
C MET A 56 -2.62 4.03 -10.20
N PHE A 57 -3.89 4.40 -10.03
CA PHE A 57 -5.00 3.73 -10.70
C PHE A 57 -4.86 3.73 -12.22
N THR A 58 -4.52 4.87 -12.81
CA THR A 58 -4.28 4.96 -14.25
C THR A 58 -3.09 4.12 -14.67
N THR A 59 -1.99 4.18 -13.92
CA THR A 59 -0.80 3.37 -14.18
C THR A 59 -1.14 1.89 -14.25
N PHE A 60 -1.92 1.36 -13.29
CA PHE A 60 -2.32 -0.05 -13.28
C PHE A 60 -3.13 -0.43 -14.52
N TRP A 61 -4.14 0.35 -14.89
CA TRP A 61 -4.94 0.05 -16.09
C TRP A 61 -4.13 0.15 -17.39
N TYR A 62 -3.21 1.10 -17.48
CA TYR A 62 -2.33 1.18 -18.63
C TYR A 62 -1.42 -0.04 -18.71
N ARG A 63 -0.87 -0.55 -17.61
CA ARG A 63 -0.08 -1.79 -17.62
C ARG A 63 -0.88 -2.98 -18.14
N GLU A 64 -2.11 -3.17 -17.65
CA GLU A 64 -3.01 -4.21 -18.17
C GLU A 64 -3.31 -4.03 -19.68
N LEU A 65 -3.49 -2.78 -20.13
CA LEU A 65 -3.72 -2.47 -21.54
C LEU A 65 -2.49 -2.77 -22.41
N TYR A 66 -1.28 -2.47 -21.94
CA TYR A 66 -0.03 -2.81 -22.61
C TYR A 66 0.15 -4.33 -22.71
N ASP A 67 -0.14 -5.06 -21.63
CA ASP A 67 -0.07 -6.53 -21.61
C ASP A 67 -1.06 -7.16 -22.60
N LEU A 68 -2.29 -6.63 -22.65
CA LEU A 68 -3.32 -7.08 -23.60
C LEU A 68 -2.99 -6.75 -25.05
N ALA A 69 -2.38 -5.59 -25.32
CA ALA A 69 -1.96 -5.20 -26.65
C ALA A 69 -0.85 -6.11 -27.20
N GLY A 70 -0.04 -6.72 -26.33
CA GLY A 70 1.17 -7.46 -26.72
C GLY A 70 2.21 -6.57 -27.41
N ASN A 71 2.05 -5.24 -27.33
CA ASN A 71 2.96 -4.25 -27.88
C ASN A 71 3.64 -3.50 -26.72
N PRO A 72 4.97 -3.61 -26.57
CA PRO A 72 5.69 -3.00 -25.46
C PRO A 72 5.73 -1.46 -25.52
N ASP A 73 5.41 -0.85 -26.66
CA ASP A 73 5.34 0.60 -26.81
C ASP A 73 4.45 1.07 -27.98
N PRO A 74 3.12 1.12 -27.79
CA PRO A 74 2.19 1.60 -28.81
C PRO A 74 2.39 3.06 -29.23
N TYR A 75 3.10 3.86 -28.42
CA TYR A 75 3.31 5.28 -28.65
C TYR A 75 4.65 5.60 -29.30
N ARG A 76 5.49 4.60 -29.61
CA ARG A 76 6.85 4.82 -30.11
C ARG A 76 6.93 5.79 -31.29
N GLU A 77 6.18 5.52 -32.36
CA GLU A 77 6.19 6.35 -33.57
C GLU A 77 5.71 7.78 -33.28
N MET A 78 4.70 7.91 -32.40
CA MET A 78 4.20 9.21 -31.96
C MET A 78 5.27 10.01 -31.20
N LYS A 79 6.01 9.35 -30.30
CA LYS A 79 7.09 9.98 -29.51
C LYS A 79 8.25 10.39 -30.39
N GLU A 80 8.65 9.56 -31.36
CA GLU A 80 9.70 9.89 -32.33
C GLU A 80 9.33 11.12 -33.16
N GLN A 81 8.11 11.16 -33.70
CA GLN A 81 7.61 12.33 -34.45
C GLN A 81 7.52 13.58 -33.58
N ALA A 82 7.06 13.45 -32.32
CA ALA A 82 7.02 14.56 -31.37
C ALA A 82 8.42 15.17 -31.15
N ASN A 83 9.42 14.32 -30.95
CA ASN A 83 10.81 14.73 -30.79
C ASN A 83 11.35 15.45 -32.04
N GLU A 84 11.08 14.93 -33.24
CA GLU A 84 11.53 15.56 -34.49
C GLU A 84 10.92 16.95 -34.71
N VAL A 85 9.62 17.10 -34.47
CA VAL A 85 8.93 18.39 -34.61
C VAL A 85 9.43 19.36 -33.55
N ALA A 86 9.57 18.92 -32.30
CA ALA A 86 10.09 19.73 -31.21
C ALA A 86 11.51 20.23 -31.48
N LEU A 87 12.41 19.39 -32.04
CA LEU A 87 13.76 19.79 -32.44
C LEU A 87 13.77 20.88 -33.51
N LYS A 88 12.86 20.80 -34.50
CA LYS A 88 12.73 21.82 -35.56
C LYS A 88 12.25 23.17 -35.00
N ILE A 89 11.35 23.14 -34.02
CA ILE A 89 10.85 24.36 -33.34
C ILE A 89 11.93 24.93 -32.42
N ALA A 90 12.56 24.10 -31.59
CA ALA A 90 13.61 24.49 -30.66
C ALA A 90 14.78 25.16 -31.38
N GLY A 91 15.17 24.68 -32.57
CA GLY A 91 16.22 25.30 -33.39
C GLY A 91 15.89 26.69 -33.95
N ARG A 92 14.66 27.18 -33.76
CA ARG A 92 14.19 28.49 -34.24
C ARG A 92 13.80 29.47 -33.14
N ILE A 93 13.87 29.05 -31.88
CA ILE A 93 13.60 29.89 -30.71
C ILE A 93 14.88 30.08 -29.89
N SER A 94 14.95 31.19 -29.15
CA SER A 94 16.13 31.51 -28.33
C SER A 94 15.71 32.24 -27.06
N PRO A 95 15.24 31.51 -26.02
CA PRO A 95 14.88 32.12 -24.74
C PRO A 95 16.13 32.70 -24.05
N LYS A 96 16.04 33.95 -23.60
CA LYS A 96 17.21 34.76 -23.20
C LYS A 96 17.57 34.68 -21.73
N ASN A 97 16.58 34.54 -20.86
CA ASN A 97 16.75 34.57 -19.41
C ASN A 97 16.06 33.36 -18.75
N LEU A 98 16.31 33.14 -17.46
CA LEU A 98 15.74 32.03 -16.70
C LEU A 98 14.21 31.97 -16.79
N ARG A 99 13.52 33.11 -16.72
CA ARG A 99 12.05 33.18 -16.83
C ARG A 99 11.57 32.68 -18.19
N GLU A 100 12.18 33.14 -19.27
CA GLU A 100 11.84 32.68 -20.63
C GLU A 100 12.15 31.19 -20.81
N ARG A 101 13.30 30.71 -20.32
CA ARG A 101 13.70 29.29 -20.39
C ARG A 101 12.72 28.40 -19.62
N ALA A 102 12.32 28.81 -18.42
CA ALA A 102 11.30 28.12 -17.64
C ALA A 102 9.91 28.14 -18.30
N MET A 103 9.52 29.26 -18.91
CA MET A 103 8.26 29.35 -19.65
C MET A 103 8.27 28.47 -20.89
N THR A 104 9.37 28.45 -21.65
CA THR A 104 9.56 27.55 -22.80
C THR A 104 9.46 26.08 -22.37
N ALA A 105 10.06 25.71 -21.24
CA ALA A 105 9.91 24.38 -20.66
C ALA A 105 8.45 24.05 -20.32
N ILE A 106 7.67 24.99 -19.77
CA ILE A 106 6.24 24.77 -19.45
C ILE A 106 5.37 24.66 -20.70
N VAL A 107 5.58 25.57 -21.65
CA VAL A 107 4.77 25.66 -22.88
C VAL A 107 5.07 24.51 -23.83
N GLY A 108 6.26 23.89 -23.75
CA GLY A 108 6.62 22.67 -24.48
C GLY A 108 5.57 21.56 -24.39
N ASN A 109 4.83 21.49 -23.27
CA ASN A 109 3.76 20.51 -23.04
C ASN A 109 2.39 20.92 -23.65
N THR A 110 2.30 22.07 -24.32
CA THR A 110 1.02 22.59 -24.88
C THR A 110 0.81 22.15 -26.31
N ILE A 111 1.87 21.78 -27.03
CA ILE A 111 1.76 21.24 -28.38
C ILE A 111 1.31 19.80 -28.28
N ASP A 112 0.13 19.51 -28.84
CA ASP A 112 -0.33 18.13 -29.02
C ASP A 112 0.37 17.51 -30.23
N PHE A 113 1.54 16.94 -30.00
CA PHE A 113 2.30 16.24 -31.05
C PHE A 113 1.60 14.97 -31.54
N SER A 114 0.57 14.46 -30.85
CA SER A 114 -0.22 13.31 -31.33
C SER A 114 -1.13 13.68 -32.50
N ALA A 115 -1.58 14.94 -32.55
CA ALA A 115 -2.24 15.48 -33.72
C ALA A 115 -1.31 15.44 -34.95
N CYS A 116 0.02 15.40 -34.75
CA CYS A 116 1.01 15.40 -35.81
C CYS A 116 1.13 14.11 -36.63
N GLN A 117 0.43 13.03 -36.27
CA GLN A 117 0.51 11.78 -37.03
C GLN A 117 -0.14 11.89 -38.42
N GLY A 118 0.62 11.57 -39.46
CA GLY A 118 0.11 11.40 -40.83
C GLY A 118 -0.16 12.69 -41.63
N HIS A 119 0.28 13.85 -41.13
CA HIS A 119 0.10 15.15 -41.78
C HIS A 119 1.45 15.89 -41.92
N GLU A 120 1.66 16.59 -43.04
CA GLU A 120 2.77 17.55 -43.16
C GLU A 120 2.41 18.86 -42.45
N TYR A 121 3.32 19.35 -41.60
CA TYR A 121 3.14 20.59 -40.84
C TYR A 121 4.06 21.69 -41.32
N ASP A 122 3.53 22.90 -41.44
CA ASP A 122 4.36 24.07 -41.65
C ASP A 122 4.93 24.57 -40.32
N ILE A 123 6.21 24.29 -40.07
CA ILE A 123 6.95 24.78 -38.91
C ILE A 123 6.91 26.32 -38.85
N ASN A 124 6.77 27.02 -39.98
CA ASN A 124 6.66 28.47 -40.03
C ASN A 124 5.35 29.00 -39.42
N GLU A 125 4.30 28.18 -39.32
CA GLU A 125 3.03 28.54 -38.67
C GLU A 125 3.02 28.20 -37.17
N ILE A 126 3.74 27.13 -36.78
CA ILE A 126 3.79 26.67 -35.39
C ILE A 126 4.70 27.56 -34.54
N VAL A 127 5.86 27.97 -35.05
CA VAL A 127 6.85 28.77 -34.30
C VAL A 127 6.24 30.08 -33.76
N PRO A 128 5.54 30.92 -34.56
CA PRO A 128 4.90 32.13 -34.04
C PRO A 128 3.87 31.87 -32.95
N THR A 129 3.14 30.74 -33.05
CA THR A 129 2.18 30.33 -32.01
C THR A 129 2.90 29.95 -30.72
N PHE A 130 4.00 29.21 -30.83
CA PHE A 130 4.82 28.82 -29.69
C PHE A 130 5.48 30.03 -29.01
N GLU A 131 6.01 30.98 -29.78
CA GLU A 131 6.57 32.23 -29.27
C GLU A 131 5.51 33.07 -28.56
N ARG A 132 4.30 33.17 -29.14
CA ARG A 132 3.16 33.84 -28.49
C ARG A 132 2.82 33.19 -27.16
N LEU A 133 2.73 31.86 -27.09
CA LEU A 133 2.46 31.14 -25.84
C LEU A 133 3.61 31.31 -24.82
N SER A 134 4.86 31.30 -25.28
CA SER A 134 6.05 31.54 -24.44
C SER A 134 6.15 32.97 -23.92
N SER A 135 5.45 33.92 -24.56
CA SER A 135 5.30 35.30 -24.10
C SER A 135 4.15 35.52 -23.12
N GLU A 136 3.32 34.50 -22.85
CA GLU A 136 2.29 34.58 -21.82
C GLU A 136 2.91 34.76 -20.43
N ASP A 137 2.11 35.31 -19.51
CA ASP A 137 2.52 35.47 -18.13
C ASP A 137 2.33 34.19 -17.30
N PHE A 138 3.12 34.10 -16.24
CA PHE A 138 2.93 33.14 -15.17
C PHE A 138 1.77 33.58 -14.27
N ALA A 139 0.88 32.66 -13.95
CA ALA A 139 -0.12 32.87 -12.91
C ALA A 139 0.50 32.78 -11.50
N ILE A 140 1.49 31.89 -11.32
CA ILE A 140 2.36 31.82 -10.15
C ILE A 140 3.80 31.69 -10.66
N CYS A 141 4.72 32.49 -10.10
CA CYS A 141 6.08 32.64 -10.60
C CYS A 141 7.10 32.79 -9.46
N ASP A 142 7.53 31.68 -8.89
CA ASP A 142 8.61 31.64 -7.88
C ASP A 142 10.02 31.57 -8.54
N ILE A 143 10.21 32.38 -9.58
CA ILE A 143 11.40 32.33 -10.44
C ILE A 143 12.65 32.86 -9.71
N GLU A 144 12.47 33.82 -8.82
CA GLU A 144 13.55 34.41 -8.01
C GLU A 144 14.04 33.40 -6.97
N GLU A 145 13.13 32.66 -6.35
CA GLU A 145 13.43 31.56 -5.44
C GLU A 145 14.16 30.43 -6.16
N LEU A 146 13.75 30.09 -7.39
CA LEU A 146 14.44 29.10 -8.20
C LEU A 146 15.87 29.55 -8.55
N ASP A 147 16.06 30.81 -8.97
CA ASP A 147 17.39 31.36 -9.27
C ASP A 147 18.31 31.30 -8.04
N LEU A 148 17.81 31.71 -6.88
CA LEU A 148 18.55 31.64 -5.62
C LEU A 148 18.91 30.20 -5.23
N ALA A 149 17.95 29.28 -5.34
CA ALA A 149 18.17 27.88 -5.02
C ALA A 149 19.24 27.27 -5.94
N LEU A 150 19.14 27.49 -7.26
CA LEU A 150 20.12 27.00 -8.25
C LEU A 150 21.53 27.53 -8.00
N ARG A 151 21.70 28.81 -7.64
CA ARG A 151 23.01 29.40 -7.32
C ARG A 151 23.69 28.77 -6.10
N SER A 152 22.90 28.20 -5.18
CA SER A 152 23.39 27.58 -3.94
C SER A 152 23.43 26.05 -4.00
N ALA A 153 22.82 25.45 -5.01
CA ALA A 153 22.67 24.01 -5.14
C ALA A 153 24.01 23.33 -5.44
N ASN A 154 24.32 22.25 -4.72
CA ASN A 154 25.37 21.32 -5.13
C ASN A 154 24.83 20.25 -6.06
N THR A 155 23.57 19.84 -5.88
CA THR A 155 22.91 18.75 -6.60
C THR A 155 21.53 19.17 -7.09
N VAL A 156 21.23 18.88 -8.36
CA VAL A 156 19.91 19.12 -8.95
C VAL A 156 19.34 17.82 -9.47
N LEU A 157 18.08 17.54 -9.13
CA LEU A 157 17.29 16.46 -9.72
C LEU A 157 16.23 17.06 -10.64
N TYR A 158 16.29 16.72 -11.92
CA TYR A 158 15.34 17.16 -12.94
C TYR A 158 14.42 16.00 -13.33
N LEU A 159 13.11 16.21 -13.21
CA LEU A 159 12.08 15.24 -13.51
C LEU A 159 11.32 15.68 -14.77
N PRO A 160 11.75 15.23 -15.96
CA PRO A 160 11.04 15.51 -17.21
C PRO A 160 9.73 14.73 -17.31
N ASP A 161 8.77 15.27 -18.06
CA ASP A 161 7.43 14.69 -18.26
C ASP A 161 7.39 13.89 -19.56
N ASN A 162 7.22 14.56 -20.71
CA ASN A 162 6.93 13.91 -22.00
C ASN A 162 8.07 13.98 -23.03
N ASN A 163 8.05 13.03 -23.98
CA ASN A 163 8.73 13.16 -25.27
C ASN A 163 8.18 14.38 -26.04
N GLY A 164 9.02 15.04 -26.83
CA GLY A 164 8.77 16.35 -27.43
C GLY A 164 9.01 17.49 -26.44
N GLU A 165 8.42 17.44 -25.25
CA GLU A 165 8.59 18.48 -24.20
C GLU A 165 10.04 18.60 -23.73
N ILE A 166 10.72 17.46 -23.52
CA ILE A 166 12.11 17.39 -23.06
C ILE A 166 13.11 18.15 -23.96
N VAL A 167 12.77 18.35 -25.24
CA VAL A 167 13.59 19.15 -26.15
C VAL A 167 13.62 20.62 -25.73
N PHE A 168 12.49 21.14 -25.24
CA PHE A 168 12.38 22.51 -24.73
C PHE A 168 12.98 22.65 -23.33
N ASP A 169 12.96 21.58 -22.53
CA ASP A 169 13.63 21.51 -21.23
C ASP A 169 15.14 21.71 -21.35
N CYS A 170 15.75 21.40 -22.51
CA CYS A 170 17.18 21.61 -22.76
C CYS A 170 17.62 23.05 -22.50
N PHE A 171 16.78 24.05 -22.82
CA PHE A 171 17.12 25.44 -22.53
C PHE A 171 17.24 25.70 -21.03
N LEU A 172 16.38 25.10 -20.20
CA LEU A 172 16.47 25.23 -18.75
C LEU A 172 17.64 24.43 -18.19
N LEU A 173 17.88 23.23 -18.70
CA LEU A 173 19.04 22.39 -18.32
C LEU A 173 20.38 23.06 -18.61
N GLU A 174 20.52 23.72 -19.77
CA GLU A 174 21.69 24.54 -20.09
C GLU A 174 21.95 25.61 -19.03
N HIS A 175 20.89 26.30 -18.59
CA HIS A 175 21.00 27.34 -17.59
C HIS A 175 21.33 26.77 -16.20
N ILE A 176 20.78 25.61 -15.84
CA ILE A 176 21.16 24.89 -14.62
C ILE A 176 22.66 24.56 -14.64
N ASN A 177 23.20 24.15 -15.80
CA ASN A 177 24.62 23.86 -15.95
C ASN A 177 25.55 25.08 -15.83
N GLU A 178 25.03 26.31 -15.89
CA GLU A 178 25.80 27.52 -15.57
C GLU A 178 26.16 27.60 -14.07
N PHE A 179 25.37 26.96 -13.20
CA PHE A 179 25.54 26.99 -11.74
C PHE A 179 25.96 25.64 -11.15
N VAL A 180 25.43 24.53 -11.70
CA VAL A 180 25.62 23.19 -11.17
C VAL A 180 26.35 22.32 -12.20
N PRO A 181 27.53 21.76 -11.87
CA PRO A 181 28.26 20.88 -12.79
C PRO A 181 27.39 19.71 -13.22
N LYS A 182 27.42 19.36 -14.51
CA LYS A 182 26.61 18.27 -15.09
C LYS A 182 26.77 16.93 -14.36
N GLU A 183 27.92 16.66 -13.74
CA GLU A 183 28.15 15.44 -12.95
C GLU A 183 27.31 15.35 -11.67
N ARG A 184 26.69 16.46 -11.26
CA ARG A 184 25.78 16.62 -10.12
C ARG A 184 24.36 17.05 -10.52
N VAL A 185 24.08 17.11 -11.82
CA VAL A 185 22.72 17.23 -12.34
C VAL A 185 22.25 15.81 -12.69
N PHE A 186 21.14 15.40 -12.11
CA PHE A 186 20.52 14.09 -12.33
C PHE A 186 19.22 14.29 -13.09
N ILE A 187 19.02 13.56 -14.19
CA ILE A 187 17.84 13.69 -15.05
C ILE A 187 17.14 12.34 -15.08
N ALA A 188 15.91 12.29 -14.56
CA ALA A 188 15.23 11.02 -14.27
C ALA A 188 14.22 10.61 -15.35
N GLY A 189 14.50 9.53 -16.08
CA GLY A 189 13.54 8.93 -17.01
C GLY A 189 12.76 7.77 -16.39
N LYS A 190 11.65 7.36 -17.02
CA LYS A 190 10.96 6.11 -16.69
C LYS A 190 11.81 4.89 -17.03
N SER A 191 11.58 3.77 -16.32
CA SER A 191 12.29 2.51 -16.56
C SER A 191 11.81 1.77 -17.80
N SER A 192 10.54 1.96 -18.19
CA SER A 192 9.96 1.44 -19.40
C SER A 192 8.86 2.38 -19.93
N PRO A 193 8.42 2.22 -21.20
CA PRO A 193 7.45 3.11 -21.82
C PRO A 193 6.11 3.16 -21.10
N LEU A 194 5.54 4.36 -20.97
CA LEU A 194 4.18 4.60 -20.53
C LEU A 194 3.65 5.85 -21.25
N VAL A 195 2.71 5.66 -22.19
CA VAL A 195 2.12 6.75 -22.99
C VAL A 195 3.22 7.62 -23.62
N SER A 196 3.26 8.91 -23.29
CA SER A 196 4.21 9.89 -23.83
C SER A 196 5.40 10.15 -22.90
N ASP A 197 5.40 9.57 -21.69
CA ASP A 197 6.44 9.80 -20.69
C ASP A 197 7.82 9.39 -21.23
N VAL A 198 8.83 10.19 -20.91
CA VAL A 198 10.19 9.97 -21.40
C VAL A 198 10.93 8.90 -20.59
N THR A 199 11.48 7.91 -21.29
CA THR A 199 12.31 6.84 -20.71
C THR A 199 13.79 7.22 -20.67
N VAL A 200 14.58 6.53 -19.85
CA VAL A 200 16.04 6.73 -19.80
C VAL A 200 16.71 6.50 -21.16
N ASP A 201 16.23 5.51 -21.92
CA ASP A 201 16.79 5.20 -23.23
C ASP A 201 16.46 6.28 -24.26
N GLU A 202 15.26 6.84 -24.24
CA GLU A 202 14.87 7.97 -25.10
C GLU A 202 15.63 9.25 -24.75
N LEU A 203 15.83 9.53 -23.45
CA LEU A 203 16.69 10.64 -23.00
C LEU A 203 18.11 10.49 -23.58
N ARG A 204 18.65 9.27 -23.57
CA ARG A 204 19.97 8.99 -24.14
C ARG A 204 19.99 9.16 -25.66
N GLN A 205 18.96 8.71 -26.37
CA GLN A 205 18.84 8.87 -27.81
C GLN A 205 18.76 10.34 -28.23
N LEU A 206 18.12 11.19 -27.44
CA LEU A 206 18.07 12.65 -27.64
C LEU A 206 19.35 13.39 -27.21
N GLY A 207 20.32 12.67 -26.66
CA GLY A 207 21.59 13.22 -26.19
C GLY A 207 21.42 14.11 -24.95
N ILE A 208 20.44 13.82 -24.08
CA ILE A 208 20.18 14.60 -22.87
C ILE A 208 21.26 14.38 -21.80
N ASP A 209 22.01 13.28 -21.89
CA ASP A 209 23.18 12.97 -21.06
C ASP A 209 24.30 14.02 -21.12
N ARG A 210 24.28 14.91 -22.13
CA ARG A 210 25.20 16.05 -22.20
C ARG A 210 24.99 17.07 -21.07
N TYR A 211 23.78 17.13 -20.50
CA TYR A 211 23.39 18.10 -19.46
C TYR A 211 23.45 17.53 -18.03
N GLY A 212 23.44 16.20 -17.89
CA GLY A 212 23.41 15.56 -16.58
C GLY A 212 23.50 14.03 -16.63
N LYS A 213 23.66 13.41 -15.48
CA LYS A 213 23.58 11.96 -15.32
C LYS A 213 22.14 11.49 -15.51
N LEU A 214 21.92 10.60 -16.47
CA LEU A 214 20.63 9.97 -16.66
C LEU A 214 20.42 8.88 -15.61
N ILE A 215 19.31 8.93 -14.91
CA ILE A 215 18.92 7.93 -13.92
C ILE A 215 17.53 7.39 -14.24
N SER A 216 17.26 6.17 -13.80
CA SER A 216 15.91 5.59 -13.89
C SER A 216 15.15 5.89 -12.61
N THR A 217 13.92 6.37 -12.76
CA THR A 217 12.95 6.38 -11.66
C THR A 217 12.70 4.98 -11.11
N GLY A 218 12.97 3.91 -11.89
CA GLY A 218 12.76 2.52 -11.49
C GLY A 218 11.39 1.96 -11.89
N THR A 219 10.45 2.82 -12.28
CA THR A 219 9.07 2.44 -12.59
C THR A 219 8.57 3.10 -13.88
N ASN A 220 7.55 2.50 -14.47
CA ASN A 220 6.71 3.09 -15.52
C ASN A 220 5.35 3.49 -14.92
N SER A 221 5.32 4.62 -14.23
CA SER A 221 4.12 5.20 -13.62
C SER A 221 3.97 6.67 -13.98
N PHE A 222 2.74 7.16 -14.08
CA PHE A 222 2.47 8.60 -14.17
C PHE A 222 3.00 9.29 -12.90
N GLY A 223 3.80 10.35 -13.08
CA GLY A 223 4.47 10.99 -11.95
C GLY A 223 5.37 9.99 -11.19
N ILE A 224 5.22 9.91 -9.88
CA ILE A 224 6.00 8.98 -9.04
C ILE A 224 5.06 7.98 -8.37
N ASN A 225 5.35 6.69 -8.54
CA ASN A 225 4.86 5.64 -7.67
C ASN A 225 5.89 5.37 -6.55
N PRO A 226 5.65 5.83 -5.30
CA PRO A 226 6.64 5.76 -4.22
C PRO A 226 7.02 4.32 -3.84
N TYR A 227 6.16 3.35 -4.17
CA TYR A 227 6.35 1.94 -3.82
C TYR A 227 7.30 1.21 -4.78
N GLU A 228 7.44 1.71 -6.01
CA GLU A 228 8.16 1.02 -7.08
C GLU A 228 9.41 1.76 -7.56
N VAL A 229 9.58 3.02 -7.14
CA VAL A 229 10.77 3.77 -7.54
C VAL A 229 12.06 3.12 -6.99
N SER A 230 13.14 3.23 -7.77
CA SER A 230 14.44 2.66 -7.43
C SER A 230 15.03 3.31 -6.17
N ASP A 231 15.84 2.56 -5.41
CA ASP A 231 16.49 3.09 -4.21
C ASP A 231 17.43 4.26 -4.53
N GLU A 232 18.09 4.22 -5.70
CA GLU A 232 18.91 5.33 -6.20
C GLU A 232 18.08 6.60 -6.41
N PHE A 233 16.89 6.47 -7.01
CA PHE A 233 16.00 7.62 -7.21
C PHE A 233 15.40 8.13 -5.90
N LYS A 234 15.01 7.22 -4.99
CA LYS A 234 14.52 7.58 -3.64
C LYS A 234 15.54 8.39 -2.86
N GLU A 235 16.80 7.97 -2.90
CA GLU A 235 17.87 8.69 -2.21
C GLU A 235 18.10 10.09 -2.82
N LEU A 236 18.01 10.22 -4.15
CA LEU A 236 18.13 11.52 -4.80
C LEU A 236 16.94 12.45 -4.50
N LEU A 237 15.71 11.93 -4.40
CA LEU A 237 14.57 12.73 -3.93
C LEU A 237 14.79 13.27 -2.50
N ARG A 238 15.48 12.51 -1.65
CA ARG A 238 15.77 12.90 -0.26
C ARG A 238 16.93 13.89 -0.16
N THR A 239 17.93 13.79 -1.03
CA THR A 239 19.24 14.45 -0.85
C THR A 239 19.56 15.55 -1.86
N ALA A 240 18.83 15.65 -2.98
CA ALA A 240 19.05 16.73 -3.93
C ALA A 240 18.81 18.10 -3.27
N ASP A 241 19.62 19.11 -3.59
CA ASP A 241 19.40 20.46 -3.03
C ASP A 241 18.24 21.18 -3.73
N VAL A 242 18.00 20.84 -5.00
CA VAL A 242 16.90 21.37 -5.82
C VAL A 242 16.30 20.24 -6.65
N ILE A 243 14.97 20.15 -6.63
CA ILE A 243 14.20 19.24 -7.48
C ILE A 243 13.32 20.08 -8.40
N ILE A 244 13.42 19.87 -9.72
CA ILE A 244 12.56 20.52 -10.71
C ILE A 244 11.64 19.46 -11.29
N ALA A 245 10.34 19.59 -11.02
CA ALA A 245 9.31 18.64 -11.40
C ALA A 245 8.44 19.21 -12.52
N LYS A 246 8.47 18.57 -13.71
CA LYS A 246 7.66 18.98 -14.86
C LYS A 246 6.30 18.32 -14.87
N GLY A 247 5.26 19.04 -15.28
CA GLY A 247 3.95 18.44 -15.59
C GLY A 247 3.03 18.20 -14.38
N GLN A 248 1.80 17.79 -14.69
CA GLN A 248 0.74 17.67 -13.68
C GLN A 248 0.87 16.41 -12.82
N ALA A 249 1.30 15.29 -13.42
CA ALA A 249 1.40 14.01 -12.71
C ALA A 249 2.49 14.04 -11.63
N TYR A 250 3.63 14.69 -11.90
CA TYR A 250 4.64 14.93 -10.87
C TYR A 250 4.15 15.89 -9.79
N TYR A 251 3.42 16.97 -10.14
CA TYR A 251 2.81 17.83 -9.12
C TYR A 251 1.84 17.03 -8.22
N GLU A 252 0.93 16.26 -8.80
CA GLU A 252 -0.07 15.48 -8.05
C GLU A 252 0.55 14.38 -7.17
N SER A 253 1.65 13.77 -7.62
CA SER A 253 2.35 12.75 -6.85
C SER A 253 3.31 13.34 -5.80
N ILE A 254 4.01 14.43 -6.09
CA ILE A 254 5.03 15.00 -5.19
C ILE A 254 4.43 15.98 -4.16
N SER A 255 3.37 16.71 -4.50
CA SER A 255 2.79 17.74 -3.62
C SER A 255 2.20 17.22 -2.31
N ASN A 256 2.02 15.90 -2.17
CA ASN A 256 1.61 15.26 -0.92
C ASN A 256 2.77 15.07 0.07
N TYR A 257 4.03 15.25 -0.37
CA TYR A 257 5.21 15.11 0.46
C TYR A 257 5.77 16.46 0.90
N ASN A 258 6.33 16.53 2.10
CA ASN A 258 6.85 17.76 2.71
C ASN A 258 8.26 18.14 2.20
N PHE A 259 8.49 18.07 0.88
CA PHE A 259 9.76 18.47 0.29
C PHE A 259 9.84 20.00 0.20
N ARG A 260 10.83 20.61 0.85
CA ARG A 260 11.04 22.07 0.79
C ARG A 260 11.76 22.52 -0.49
N ASN A 261 12.49 21.62 -1.12
CA ASN A 261 13.40 21.84 -2.23
C ASN A 261 12.79 21.58 -3.62
N VAL A 262 11.46 21.42 -3.74
CA VAL A 262 10.80 21.09 -5.02
C VAL A 262 10.17 22.32 -5.67
N PHE A 263 10.51 22.55 -6.94
CA PHE A 263 9.89 23.52 -7.84
C PHE A 263 9.06 22.81 -8.91
N HIS A 264 7.77 23.11 -8.96
CA HIS A 264 6.82 22.55 -9.91
C HIS A 264 6.66 23.48 -11.10
N LEU A 265 6.91 22.97 -12.30
CA LEU A 265 6.76 23.68 -13.56
C LEU A 265 5.70 22.99 -14.41
N LEU A 266 4.53 23.59 -14.52
CA LEU A 266 3.41 23.00 -15.24
C LEU A 266 2.49 24.05 -15.87
N ARG A 267 1.79 23.64 -16.93
CA ARG A 267 0.58 24.33 -17.40
C ARG A 267 -0.64 23.58 -16.88
N ILE A 268 -1.59 24.28 -16.28
CA ILE A 268 -2.79 23.64 -15.72
C ILE A 268 -3.71 23.20 -16.87
N LYS A 269 -3.73 21.90 -17.19
CA LYS A 269 -4.64 21.32 -18.18
C LYS A 269 -5.94 20.85 -17.53
N CYS A 270 -5.85 20.19 -16.38
CA CYS A 270 -6.98 19.72 -15.60
C CYS A 270 -7.67 20.86 -14.80
N PRO A 271 -8.98 21.12 -15.01
CA PRO A 271 -9.73 22.12 -14.23
C PRO A 271 -9.77 21.80 -12.73
N LEU A 272 -9.78 20.53 -12.34
CA LEU A 272 -9.78 20.12 -10.92
C LEU A 272 -8.44 20.44 -10.25
N LEU A 273 -7.34 20.26 -10.98
CA LEU A 273 -6.03 20.73 -10.53
C LEU A 273 -6.04 22.25 -10.36
N GLY A 274 -6.59 22.95 -11.35
CA GLY A 274 -6.81 24.39 -11.28
C GLY A 274 -7.52 24.82 -10.01
N GLU A 275 -8.66 24.21 -9.69
CA GLU A 275 -9.40 24.49 -8.46
C GLU A 275 -8.56 24.27 -7.18
N SER A 276 -7.70 23.24 -7.14
CA SER A 276 -6.86 22.99 -5.97
C SER A 276 -5.75 24.02 -5.76
N ILE A 277 -5.24 24.59 -6.86
CA ILE A 277 -4.20 25.64 -6.85
C ILE A 277 -4.87 27.03 -6.74
N GLY A 278 -6.18 27.12 -6.98
CA GLY A 278 -6.92 28.39 -7.03
C GLY A 278 -6.74 29.14 -8.36
N LEU A 279 -6.45 28.43 -9.45
CA LEU A 279 -6.17 28.99 -10.78
C LEU A 279 -7.02 28.34 -11.89
N PRO A 280 -7.35 29.06 -12.97
CA PRO A 280 -8.06 28.46 -14.10
C PRO A 280 -7.17 27.53 -14.94
N ALA A 281 -7.80 26.59 -15.64
CA ALA A 281 -7.12 25.81 -16.69
C ALA A 281 -6.54 26.75 -17.76
N GLY A 282 -5.37 26.42 -18.30
CA GLY A 282 -4.54 27.25 -19.17
C GLY A 282 -3.47 28.05 -18.45
N SER A 283 -3.51 28.15 -17.12
CA SER A 283 -2.53 28.92 -16.35
C SER A 283 -1.13 28.29 -16.38
N ASN A 284 -0.11 29.11 -16.60
CA ASN A 284 1.30 28.70 -16.46
C ASN A 284 1.76 28.89 -15.01
N VAL A 285 2.40 27.87 -14.44
CA VAL A 285 2.77 27.84 -13.02
C VAL A 285 4.23 27.42 -12.89
N LEU A 286 5.01 28.25 -12.21
CA LEU A 286 6.28 27.89 -11.59
C LEU A 286 6.16 28.20 -10.10
N MET A 287 6.21 27.15 -9.28
CA MET A 287 5.89 27.27 -7.87
C MET A 287 6.80 26.40 -7.00
N SER A 288 7.35 27.00 -5.94
CA SER A 288 8.05 26.28 -4.89
C SER A 288 7.06 25.60 -3.95
N SER A 289 7.38 24.39 -3.52
CA SER A 289 6.59 23.68 -2.50
C SER A 289 6.60 24.40 -1.14
N GLU A 290 7.62 25.23 -0.84
CA GLU A 290 7.61 26.07 0.38
C GLU A 290 6.49 27.11 0.40
N ARG A 291 6.03 27.57 -0.78
CA ARG A 291 4.97 28.58 -0.87
C ARG A 291 3.68 28.10 -0.20
N TYR A 292 3.42 26.79 -0.23
CA TYR A 292 2.30 26.15 0.44
C TYR A 292 2.46 26.07 1.96
N ALA A 293 3.67 25.80 2.45
CA ALA A 293 3.96 25.78 3.90
C ALA A 293 3.78 27.18 4.55
N LYS A 294 4.02 28.26 3.80
CA LYS A 294 3.96 29.66 4.30
C LYS A 294 2.54 30.26 4.37
N GLN A 295 1.50 29.59 3.85
CA GLN A 295 0.12 30.10 3.83
C GLN A 295 -0.82 29.48 4.88
N GLY A 296 -0.30 28.68 5.83
CA GLY A 296 -1.11 28.12 6.92
C GLY A 296 -2.17 27.10 6.47
N MET A 297 -2.06 26.57 5.25
CA MET A 297 -2.86 25.44 4.80
C MET A 297 -2.26 24.14 5.38
N PRO A 298 -3.06 23.21 5.91
CA PRO A 298 -2.54 22.04 6.62
C PRO A 298 -1.86 21.09 5.64
N TYR A 299 -0.57 20.86 5.84
CA TYR A 299 0.18 19.75 5.28
C TYR A 299 0.64 18.84 6.41
N PHE A 300 0.60 17.53 6.15
CA PHE A 300 0.93 16.48 7.11
C PHE A 300 2.34 16.69 7.66
N ASP A 301 2.41 17.00 8.94
CA ASP A 301 3.64 17.07 9.70
C ASP A 301 4.14 15.65 9.97
N THR A 302 5.22 15.26 9.28
CA THR A 302 6.10 14.17 9.68
C THR A 302 6.93 14.70 10.85
N GLY A 303 6.37 14.66 12.06
CA GLY A 303 7.00 15.21 13.24
C GLY A 303 8.33 14.53 13.58
N GLU A 304 9.43 15.16 13.18
CA GLU A 304 10.68 15.23 13.94
C GLU A 304 11.05 16.71 14.06
N GLY A 305 10.93 17.25 15.28
CA GLY A 305 11.22 18.67 15.52
C GLY A 305 10.72 19.21 16.85
N ALA A 306 10.94 18.51 17.95
CA ALA A 306 11.01 19.14 19.27
C ALA A 306 12.14 18.49 20.07
N ASP A 307 13.06 19.35 20.49
CA ASP A 307 14.10 19.18 21.50
C ASP A 307 15.51 18.73 21.04
N GLU A 308 16.23 19.69 20.45
CA GLU A 308 17.67 19.87 20.66
C GLU A 308 17.93 20.22 22.14
N GLU A 309 18.09 19.23 23.02
CA GLU A 309 18.85 19.41 24.26
C GLU A 309 19.29 18.08 24.92
N SER A 310 19.96 17.19 24.18
CA SER A 310 20.83 16.17 24.80
C SER A 310 21.87 15.57 23.85
N SER A 311 22.57 16.39 23.07
CA SER A 311 23.79 15.97 22.37
C SER A 311 25.01 16.10 23.30
N ASN A 312 25.18 15.14 24.20
CA ASN A 312 26.46 14.92 24.89
C ASN A 312 26.59 13.46 25.32
N ASN A 313 26.97 12.60 24.37
CA ASN A 313 28.01 11.57 24.51
C ASN A 313 27.95 10.60 23.34
N VAL A 314 28.59 10.97 22.24
CA VAL A 314 29.15 9.98 21.32
C VAL A 314 30.58 9.71 21.79
N ASN A 315 30.83 8.50 22.30
CA ASN A 315 32.11 7.83 22.11
C ASN A 315 32.01 6.35 22.48
N ASN A 316 32.33 5.50 21.48
CA ASN A 316 32.97 4.19 21.56
C ASN A 316 32.65 3.28 22.76
N VAL A 317 32.13 2.07 22.49
CA VAL A 317 32.86 0.80 22.68
C VAL A 317 32.05 -0.31 21.99
N GLY A 318 32.63 -0.95 20.97
CA GLY A 318 32.12 -2.23 20.48
C GLY A 318 32.20 -3.30 21.58
N ARG A 319 31.11 -4.02 21.84
CA ARG A 319 31.11 -5.22 22.67
C ARG A 319 29.99 -6.16 22.26
N THR A 320 30.42 -7.31 21.74
CA THR A 320 29.90 -8.67 21.91
C THR A 320 28.51 -8.79 22.56
N LEU A 321 27.57 -9.36 21.80
CA LEU A 321 26.30 -9.91 22.26
C LEU A 321 26.50 -10.80 23.49
N HIS A 322 26.20 -10.27 24.67
CA HIS A 322 25.94 -11.05 25.86
C HIS A 322 24.44 -11.16 26.04
N VAL A 323 23.95 -12.39 25.86
CA VAL A 323 22.63 -12.85 26.29
C VAL A 323 22.54 -12.64 27.80
N HIS A 324 21.88 -11.57 28.25
CA HIS A 324 21.48 -11.43 29.64
C HIS A 324 20.21 -12.24 29.87
N ALA A 325 20.40 -13.52 30.20
CA ALA A 325 19.47 -14.24 31.04
C ALA A 325 19.38 -13.49 32.37
N ASN A 326 18.32 -12.71 32.56
CA ASN A 326 18.08 -12.07 33.85
C ASN A 326 17.42 -13.09 34.78
N SER A 327 18.27 -13.72 35.57
CA SER A 327 17.90 -14.52 36.73
C SER A 327 17.36 -13.61 37.83
N ASN A 328 16.04 -13.54 37.95
CA ASN A 328 15.37 -13.32 39.24
C ASN A 328 14.48 -14.53 39.56
N LYS A 329 15.16 -15.67 39.76
CA LYS A 329 14.63 -16.81 40.50
C LYS A 329 14.72 -16.51 41.99
N ALA A 330 13.72 -15.82 42.56
CA ALA A 330 13.32 -15.90 43.97
C ALA A 330 12.25 -14.83 44.28
N ALA A 331 11.11 -14.88 43.57
CA ALA A 331 9.87 -14.23 43.99
C ALA A 331 8.62 -14.83 43.30
N ASP A 332 8.76 -15.47 42.13
CA ASP A 332 7.61 -15.97 41.35
C ASP A 332 7.29 -17.47 41.53
N THR A 333 7.44 -18.01 42.74
CA THR A 333 6.94 -19.35 43.08
C THR A 333 5.56 -19.28 43.73
N ALA A 334 4.56 -18.75 43.01
CA ALA A 334 3.16 -18.85 43.43
C ALA A 334 2.08 -18.73 42.33
N ILE A 335 2.31 -19.11 41.05
CA ILE A 335 1.19 -19.42 40.10
C ILE A 335 1.44 -20.69 39.24
N ALA A 336 2.63 -21.31 39.31
CA ALA A 336 2.99 -22.43 38.41
C ALA A 336 2.47 -23.84 38.83
N SER A 337 1.25 -24.00 39.35
CA SER A 337 0.78 -25.31 39.84
C SER A 337 -0.69 -25.69 39.54
N GLY A 338 -1.29 -25.20 38.45
CA GLY A 338 -2.74 -25.38 38.22
C GLY A 338 -3.22 -26.03 36.91
N ILE A 339 -2.44 -26.01 35.82
CA ILE A 339 -2.96 -26.49 34.53
C ILE A 339 -2.87 -28.01 34.46
N ASP A 340 -4.04 -28.63 34.41
CA ASP A 340 -4.23 -30.07 34.33
C ASP A 340 -3.61 -30.67 33.05
N ALA A 341 -2.87 -31.77 33.22
CA ALA A 341 -2.24 -32.49 32.12
C ALA A 341 -3.26 -33.18 31.19
N GLU A 342 -4.41 -33.59 31.72
CA GLU A 342 -5.49 -34.18 30.92
C GLU A 342 -6.11 -33.12 29.99
N LEU A 343 -6.39 -31.92 30.51
CA LEU A 343 -6.80 -30.76 29.70
C LEU A 343 -5.82 -30.48 28.55
N LEU A 344 -4.52 -30.40 28.83
CA LEU A 344 -3.50 -30.14 27.80
C LEU A 344 -3.48 -31.23 26.73
N THR A 345 -3.61 -32.49 27.13
CA THR A 345 -3.66 -33.64 26.21
C THR A 345 -4.91 -33.56 25.32
N ARG A 346 -6.07 -33.24 25.91
CA ARG A 346 -7.33 -33.08 25.19
C ARG A 346 -7.26 -31.96 24.15
N LEU A 347 -6.73 -30.79 24.51
CA LEU A 347 -6.63 -29.65 23.59
C LEU A 347 -5.65 -29.95 22.45
N LYS A 348 -4.52 -30.60 22.73
CA LYS A 348 -3.57 -31.04 21.69
C LYS A 348 -4.22 -32.03 20.71
N GLY A 349 -4.91 -33.05 21.23
CA GLY A 349 -5.64 -34.02 20.41
C GLY A 349 -6.71 -33.34 19.57
N THR A 350 -7.48 -32.42 20.16
CA THR A 350 -8.51 -31.64 19.44
C THR A 350 -7.88 -30.81 18.32
N ALA A 351 -6.81 -30.06 18.59
CA ALA A 351 -6.15 -29.26 17.56
C ALA A 351 -5.54 -30.14 16.44
N GLN A 352 -5.04 -31.33 16.75
CA GLN A 352 -4.56 -32.28 15.75
C GLN A 352 -5.70 -32.80 14.86
N GLU A 353 -6.86 -33.14 15.43
CA GLU A 353 -8.07 -33.49 14.67
C GLU A 353 -8.50 -32.34 13.75
N LEU A 354 -8.56 -31.12 14.26
CA LEU A 354 -8.98 -29.95 13.50
C LEU A 354 -8.00 -29.63 12.36
N ARG A 355 -6.69 -29.84 12.52
CA ARG A 355 -5.72 -29.72 11.42
C ARG A 355 -6.06 -30.68 10.27
N ARG A 356 -6.44 -31.91 10.57
CA ARG A 356 -6.83 -32.91 9.55
C ARG A 356 -8.09 -32.48 8.81
N GLU A 357 -9.07 -31.94 9.53
CA GLU A 357 -10.31 -31.40 8.93
C GLU A 357 -10.04 -30.19 8.02
N ILE A 358 -9.20 -29.24 8.47
CA ILE A 358 -8.77 -28.07 7.69
C ILE A 358 -8.17 -28.50 6.35
N LEU A 359 -7.22 -29.43 6.38
CA LEU A 359 -6.55 -29.90 5.18
C LEU A 359 -7.53 -30.62 4.25
N THR A 360 -8.37 -31.50 4.80
CA THR A 360 -9.34 -32.27 4.03
C THR A 360 -10.38 -31.36 3.35
N MET A 361 -10.93 -30.37 4.07
CA MET A 361 -11.93 -29.46 3.49
C MET A 361 -11.33 -28.54 2.41
N ILE A 362 -10.09 -28.09 2.59
CA ILE A 362 -9.39 -27.24 1.61
C ILE A 362 -9.04 -28.02 0.35
N THR A 363 -8.49 -29.23 0.50
CA THR A 363 -8.18 -30.12 -0.65
C THR A 363 -9.44 -30.42 -1.44
N ARG A 364 -10.53 -30.79 -0.77
CA ARG A 364 -11.81 -31.10 -1.42
C ARG A 364 -12.40 -29.89 -2.16
N ALA A 365 -12.27 -28.69 -1.60
CA ALA A 365 -12.71 -27.46 -2.26
C ALA A 365 -11.83 -27.06 -3.45
N GLY A 366 -10.61 -27.61 -3.56
CA GLY A 366 -9.60 -27.20 -4.56
C GLY A 366 -9.11 -25.76 -4.37
N SER A 367 -9.43 -25.11 -3.24
CA SER A 367 -9.11 -23.71 -2.96
C SER A 367 -9.22 -23.42 -1.46
N GLY A 368 -8.29 -22.65 -0.91
CA GLY A 368 -8.30 -22.26 0.51
C GLY A 368 -6.92 -21.84 1.02
N HIS A 369 -6.83 -21.51 2.30
CA HIS A 369 -5.62 -20.95 2.91
C HIS A 369 -5.11 -21.85 4.04
N PRO A 370 -4.44 -22.97 3.73
CA PRO A 370 -4.08 -23.94 4.75
C PRO A 370 -2.99 -23.40 5.69
N GLY A 371 -1.97 -22.70 5.17
CA GLY A 371 -0.87 -22.19 5.98
C GLY A 371 -1.32 -21.28 7.13
N GLY A 372 -2.14 -20.27 6.83
CA GLY A 372 -2.68 -19.35 7.84
C GLY A 372 -3.77 -19.95 8.72
N SER A 373 -4.40 -21.06 8.31
CA SER A 373 -5.37 -21.79 9.14
C SER A 373 -4.66 -22.67 10.17
N LEU A 374 -3.57 -23.34 9.77
CA LEU A 374 -2.78 -24.21 10.64
C LEU A 374 -1.99 -23.43 11.71
N SER A 375 -1.55 -22.19 11.42
CA SER A 375 -0.90 -21.35 12.44
C SER A 375 -1.86 -20.92 13.55
N ALA A 376 -3.13 -20.68 13.20
CA ALA A 376 -4.15 -20.14 14.10
C ALA A 376 -4.82 -21.20 15.00
N ILE A 377 -4.79 -22.48 14.61
CA ILE A 377 -5.73 -23.48 15.14
C ILE A 377 -5.54 -23.79 16.63
N ASP A 378 -4.32 -23.71 17.18
CA ASP A 378 -4.10 -24.00 18.61
C ASP A 378 -4.76 -22.92 19.49
N ILE A 379 -4.64 -21.65 19.11
CA ILE A 379 -5.28 -20.52 19.80
C ILE A 379 -6.81 -20.62 19.67
N ILE A 380 -7.33 -20.89 18.47
CA ILE A 380 -8.77 -21.08 18.25
C ILE A 380 -9.29 -22.26 19.08
N THR A 381 -8.52 -23.35 19.18
CA THR A 381 -8.87 -24.52 20.00
C THR A 381 -8.95 -24.13 21.48
N ALA A 382 -7.97 -23.38 22.00
CA ALA A 382 -8.01 -22.92 23.39
C ALA A 382 -9.18 -21.96 23.65
N LEU A 383 -9.53 -21.10 22.69
CA LEU A 383 -10.69 -20.21 22.81
C LEU A 383 -11.99 -21.01 22.91
N TYR A 384 -12.29 -21.90 21.96
CA TYR A 384 -13.57 -22.61 21.93
C TYR A 384 -13.69 -23.75 22.93
N PHE A 385 -12.61 -24.47 23.23
CA PHE A 385 -12.68 -25.69 24.06
C PHE A 385 -12.10 -25.52 25.47
N TYR A 386 -11.79 -24.27 25.86
CA TYR A 386 -11.36 -23.93 27.21
C TYR A 386 -11.93 -22.60 27.72
N LYS A 387 -11.74 -21.48 26.99
CA LYS A 387 -11.98 -20.14 27.57
C LYS A 387 -13.37 -19.54 27.34
N MET A 388 -13.88 -19.58 26.12
CA MET A 388 -15.07 -18.84 25.73
C MET A 388 -16.35 -19.44 26.32
N ARG A 389 -17.24 -18.58 26.78
CA ARG A 389 -18.61 -18.91 27.18
C ARG A 389 -19.54 -18.78 25.99
N TYR A 390 -20.14 -19.88 25.57
CA TYR A 390 -21.17 -19.89 24.54
C TYR A 390 -22.12 -21.08 24.72
N LYS A 391 -23.21 -21.07 23.94
CA LYS A 391 -24.10 -22.21 23.74
C LYS A 391 -24.26 -22.38 22.25
N ALA A 392 -23.86 -23.53 21.70
CA ALA A 392 -23.78 -23.72 20.26
C ALA A 392 -25.18 -23.71 19.59
N GLU A 393 -26.17 -24.18 20.35
CA GLU A 393 -27.59 -24.27 19.99
C GLU A 393 -28.31 -22.91 20.08
N GLU A 394 -27.69 -21.93 20.75
CA GLU A 394 -28.16 -20.55 20.86
C GLU A 394 -27.08 -19.57 20.31
N PRO A 395 -26.76 -19.61 19.00
CA PRO A 395 -25.66 -18.83 18.42
C PRO A 395 -25.84 -17.30 18.55
N HIS A 396 -27.07 -16.85 18.79
CA HIS A 396 -27.43 -15.45 19.03
C HIS A 396 -27.59 -15.09 20.51
N TRP A 397 -27.21 -15.97 21.44
CA TRP A 397 -27.26 -15.68 22.88
C TRP A 397 -26.53 -14.37 23.19
N SER A 398 -27.20 -13.41 23.82
CA SER A 398 -26.67 -12.06 24.03
C SER A 398 -25.48 -12.01 24.98
N GLU A 399 -25.37 -12.95 25.92
CA GLU A 399 -24.30 -12.97 26.93
C GLU A 399 -23.09 -13.83 26.55
N ARG A 400 -23.09 -14.44 25.35
CA ARG A 400 -21.92 -15.24 24.94
C ARG A 400 -20.72 -14.35 24.64
N ASP A 401 -19.54 -14.90 24.86
CA ASP A 401 -18.30 -14.30 24.38
C ASP A 401 -18.29 -14.30 22.84
N ARG A 402 -17.61 -13.31 22.26
CA ARG A 402 -17.52 -13.09 20.81
C ARG A 402 -16.13 -13.44 20.32
N PHE A 403 -16.03 -13.99 19.11
CA PHE A 403 -14.74 -14.18 18.44
C PHE A 403 -14.79 -13.66 17.01
N VAL A 404 -13.93 -12.70 16.70
CA VAL A 404 -13.77 -12.15 15.35
C VAL A 404 -12.44 -12.60 14.75
N LEU A 405 -12.51 -13.46 13.74
CA LEU A 405 -11.34 -13.82 12.93
C LEU A 405 -11.10 -12.73 11.86
N SER A 406 -10.31 -11.71 12.20
CA SER A 406 -10.03 -10.57 11.32
C SER A 406 -9.25 -10.99 10.07
N LYS A 407 -8.27 -11.89 10.24
CA LYS A 407 -7.59 -12.63 9.17
C LYS A 407 -8.49 -13.68 8.51
N GLY A 408 -9.62 -13.25 7.97
CA GLY A 408 -10.75 -14.09 7.55
C GLY A 408 -10.41 -15.16 6.51
N HIS A 409 -9.31 -15.02 5.77
CA HIS A 409 -8.85 -16.06 4.86
C HIS A 409 -8.56 -17.40 5.57
N ALA A 410 -8.21 -17.36 6.87
CA ALA A 410 -8.02 -18.51 7.75
C ALA A 410 -9.34 -19.12 8.28
N CYS A 411 -10.48 -18.79 7.66
CA CYS A 411 -11.79 -19.31 8.07
C CYS A 411 -11.93 -20.84 8.13
N PRO A 412 -11.17 -21.68 7.38
CA PRO A 412 -11.22 -23.13 7.60
C PRO A 412 -10.92 -23.55 9.04
N ALA A 413 -10.00 -22.86 9.74
CA ALA A 413 -9.71 -23.13 11.14
C ALA A 413 -10.90 -22.82 12.06
N LEU A 414 -11.56 -21.69 11.82
CA LEU A 414 -12.75 -21.29 12.57
C LEU A 414 -13.94 -22.21 12.27
N TYR A 415 -14.15 -22.59 11.01
CA TYR A 415 -15.23 -23.50 10.62
C TYR A 415 -15.06 -24.88 11.25
N ALA A 416 -13.85 -25.44 11.25
CA ALA A 416 -13.56 -26.70 11.92
C ALA A 416 -13.89 -26.62 13.42
N ALA A 417 -13.45 -25.56 14.10
CA ALA A 417 -13.74 -25.36 15.51
C ALA A 417 -15.25 -25.19 15.79
N LEU A 418 -15.98 -24.42 14.98
CA LEU A 418 -17.42 -24.22 15.13
C LEU A 418 -18.22 -25.50 14.89
N ALA A 419 -17.86 -26.28 13.88
CA ALA A 419 -18.47 -27.59 13.61
C ALA A 419 -18.26 -28.52 14.81
N ARG A 420 -17.02 -28.62 15.30
CA ARG A 420 -16.65 -29.45 16.46
C ARG A 420 -17.33 -28.99 17.75
N ALA A 421 -17.54 -27.68 17.90
CA ALA A 421 -18.27 -27.06 19.01
C ALA A 421 -19.79 -27.25 18.93
N GLY A 422 -20.33 -27.75 17.81
CA GLY A 422 -21.75 -28.07 17.64
C GLY A 422 -22.61 -26.94 17.06
N PHE A 423 -22.02 -25.88 16.51
CA PHE A 423 -22.80 -24.77 15.92
C PHE A 423 -23.55 -25.18 14.65
N PHE A 424 -23.04 -26.19 13.94
CA PHE A 424 -23.65 -26.80 12.77
C PHE A 424 -23.07 -28.21 12.56
N ASP A 425 -23.71 -29.00 11.69
CA ASP A 425 -23.29 -30.37 11.40
C ASP A 425 -21.91 -30.42 10.73
N GLN A 426 -21.04 -31.32 11.20
CA GLN A 426 -19.68 -31.51 10.70
C GLN A 426 -19.63 -31.88 9.21
N ALA A 427 -20.68 -32.50 8.66
CA ALA A 427 -20.81 -32.78 7.24
C ALA A 427 -20.76 -31.51 6.37
N ALA A 428 -21.10 -30.34 6.92
CA ALA A 428 -21.01 -29.07 6.20
C ALA A 428 -19.56 -28.74 5.76
N LEU A 429 -18.54 -29.19 6.49
CA LEU A 429 -17.13 -28.95 6.17
C LEU A 429 -16.75 -29.49 4.77
N ALA A 430 -17.42 -30.54 4.31
CA ALA A 430 -17.25 -31.11 2.98
C ALA A 430 -17.69 -30.19 1.82
N HIS A 431 -18.39 -29.10 2.14
CA HIS A 431 -18.98 -28.17 1.19
C HIS A 431 -18.36 -26.76 1.28
N LEU A 432 -17.14 -26.62 1.81
CA LEU A 432 -16.41 -25.36 1.81
C LEU A 432 -16.36 -24.76 0.38
N ARG A 433 -16.71 -23.47 0.25
CA ARG A 433 -16.69 -22.69 -1.01
C ARG A 433 -17.65 -23.17 -2.10
N CYS A 434 -18.49 -24.18 -1.84
CA CYS A 434 -19.54 -24.57 -2.77
C CYS A 434 -20.65 -23.50 -2.83
N PRO A 435 -21.32 -23.34 -3.99
CA PRO A 435 -22.57 -22.59 -4.07
C PRO A 435 -23.57 -23.08 -3.02
N ASP A 436 -24.34 -22.16 -2.45
CA ASP A 436 -25.37 -22.41 -1.42
C ASP A 436 -24.88 -23.04 -0.10
N SER A 437 -23.58 -23.29 0.04
CA SER A 437 -22.98 -23.69 1.31
C SER A 437 -23.06 -22.55 2.32
N ILE A 438 -23.27 -22.91 3.58
CA ILE A 438 -23.09 -21.96 4.68
C ILE A 438 -21.60 -21.54 4.77
N LEU A 439 -20.67 -22.41 4.40
CA LEU A 439 -19.23 -22.19 4.53
C LEU A 439 -18.64 -21.50 3.28
N SER A 440 -18.63 -20.17 3.32
CA SER A 440 -18.06 -19.32 2.27
C SER A 440 -16.53 -19.24 2.33
N GLY A 441 -15.88 -18.74 1.27
CA GLY A 441 -14.41 -18.63 1.19
C GLY A 441 -13.77 -17.64 2.17
N HIS A 442 -14.59 -16.81 2.80
CA HIS A 442 -14.32 -15.98 3.98
C HIS A 442 -15.55 -16.03 4.90
N PRO A 443 -15.45 -15.71 6.21
CA PRO A 443 -16.56 -15.77 7.14
C PRO A 443 -17.72 -14.88 6.70
N ASP A 444 -18.96 -15.41 6.77
CA ASP A 444 -20.19 -14.65 6.53
C ASP A 444 -21.15 -14.85 7.70
N MET A 445 -21.34 -13.80 8.49
CA MET A 445 -22.17 -13.83 9.70
C MET A 445 -23.66 -14.05 9.40
N ASN A 446 -24.10 -13.85 8.15
CA ASN A 446 -25.50 -14.07 7.77
C ASN A 446 -25.78 -15.51 7.33
N LYS A 447 -24.73 -16.33 7.14
CA LYS A 447 -24.86 -17.70 6.65
C LYS A 447 -24.43 -18.75 7.66
N THR A 448 -23.33 -18.51 8.37
CA THR A 448 -22.71 -19.51 9.25
C THR A 448 -23.03 -19.23 10.71
N PRO A 449 -23.75 -20.13 11.41
CA PRO A 449 -23.95 -20.01 12.85
C PRO A 449 -22.62 -19.94 13.61
N GLY A 450 -22.53 -19.00 14.55
CA GLY A 450 -21.34 -18.81 15.39
C GLY A 450 -20.30 -17.84 14.80
N ILE A 451 -20.48 -17.33 13.58
CA ILE A 451 -19.65 -16.25 13.03
C ILE A 451 -20.20 -14.89 13.52
N ASP A 452 -19.35 -14.14 14.24
CA ASP A 452 -19.72 -12.83 14.79
C ASP A 452 -19.62 -11.68 13.78
N MET A 453 -18.79 -11.81 12.74
CA MET A 453 -18.57 -10.76 11.75
C MET A 453 -18.20 -11.35 10.39
N THR A 454 -18.73 -10.77 9.31
CA THR A 454 -18.24 -11.02 7.96
C THR A 454 -16.87 -10.36 7.77
N THR A 455 -15.81 -11.15 7.63
CA THR A 455 -14.43 -10.67 7.44
C THR A 455 -13.87 -11.15 6.11
N GLY A 456 -12.69 -10.67 5.71
CA GLY A 456 -12.04 -11.04 4.45
C GLY A 456 -11.30 -9.86 3.81
N SER A 457 -11.87 -8.66 3.92
CA SER A 457 -11.09 -7.43 3.82
C SER A 457 -10.28 -7.30 5.12
N LEU A 458 -8.96 -7.41 5.01
CA LEU A 458 -8.06 -7.31 6.16
C LEU A 458 -8.21 -5.94 6.85
N GLY A 459 -7.92 -5.89 8.15
CA GLY A 459 -8.03 -4.69 8.98
C GLY A 459 -9.45 -4.42 9.51
N MET A 460 -10.49 -4.92 8.86
CA MET A 460 -11.89 -4.60 9.22
C MET A 460 -12.40 -5.36 10.46
N GLY A 461 -11.90 -6.57 10.70
CA GLY A 461 -12.40 -7.41 11.80
C GLY A 461 -12.08 -6.84 13.17
N LEU A 462 -10.89 -6.29 13.39
CA LEU A 462 -10.54 -5.65 14.66
C LEU A 462 -11.45 -4.45 14.96
N ALA A 463 -11.73 -3.60 13.96
CA ALA A 463 -12.65 -2.48 14.14
C ALA A 463 -14.07 -2.95 14.54
N ALA A 464 -14.56 -4.04 13.96
CA ALA A 464 -15.83 -4.65 14.35
C ALA A 464 -15.79 -5.19 15.79
N ALA A 465 -14.70 -5.87 16.18
CA ALA A 465 -14.49 -6.36 17.54
C ALA A 465 -14.47 -5.21 18.58
N VAL A 466 -13.83 -4.09 18.25
CA VAL A 466 -13.87 -2.85 19.05
C VAL A 466 -15.32 -2.37 19.22
N GLY A 467 -16.10 -2.34 18.14
CA GLY A 467 -17.53 -2.00 18.20
C GLY A 467 -18.34 -2.94 19.10
N MET A 468 -18.10 -4.26 19.01
CA MET A 468 -18.76 -5.26 19.88
C MET A 468 -18.39 -5.08 21.36
N ALA A 469 -17.15 -4.71 21.65
CA ALA A 469 -16.68 -4.45 23.01
C ALA A 469 -17.26 -3.14 23.56
N ILE A 470 -17.35 -2.09 22.75
CA ILE A 470 -18.04 -0.84 23.09
C ILE A 470 -19.52 -1.12 23.44
N ALA A 471 -20.21 -1.92 22.62
CA ALA A 471 -21.59 -2.32 22.90
C ALA A 471 -21.72 -3.03 24.25
N GLY A 472 -20.79 -3.94 24.56
CA GLY A 472 -20.77 -4.64 25.86
C GLY A 472 -20.63 -3.68 27.05
N VAL A 473 -19.80 -2.64 26.92
CA VAL A 473 -19.66 -1.59 27.94
C VAL A 473 -20.96 -0.79 28.10
N ILE A 474 -21.55 -0.34 26.99
CA ILE A 474 -22.80 0.46 26.99
C ILE A 474 -23.95 -0.34 27.62
N ASP A 475 -24.07 -1.61 27.23
CA ASP A 475 -25.15 -2.50 27.67
C ASP A 475 -24.87 -3.16 29.04
N LYS A 476 -23.73 -2.83 29.66
CA LYS A 476 -23.27 -3.38 30.95
C LYS A 476 -23.21 -4.91 30.96
N LYS A 477 -22.74 -5.47 29.85
CA LYS A 477 -22.52 -6.91 29.67
C LYS A 477 -21.12 -7.28 30.13
N ASP A 478 -20.97 -8.50 30.61
CA ASP A 478 -19.69 -9.03 31.11
C ASP A 478 -19.04 -10.02 30.13
N TYR A 479 -19.55 -10.14 28.90
CA TYR A 479 -18.95 -10.96 27.86
C TYR A 479 -17.58 -10.41 27.43
N HIS A 480 -16.69 -11.32 27.05
CA HIS A 480 -15.42 -11.00 26.42
C HIS A 480 -15.57 -10.91 24.92
N VAL A 481 -14.77 -10.05 24.30
CA VAL A 481 -14.58 -10.03 22.86
C VAL A 481 -13.16 -10.44 22.57
N TYR A 482 -13.02 -11.52 21.82
CA TYR A 482 -11.77 -12.00 21.29
C TYR A 482 -11.66 -11.65 19.82
N ALA A 483 -10.46 -11.32 19.36
CA ALA A 483 -10.18 -11.19 17.94
C ALA A 483 -8.84 -11.83 17.61
N MET A 484 -8.67 -12.25 16.36
CA MET A 484 -7.38 -12.68 15.84
C MET A 484 -7.05 -11.94 14.56
N ILE A 485 -5.85 -11.35 14.54
CA ILE A 485 -5.29 -10.59 13.41
C ILE A 485 -4.04 -11.29 12.89
N GLY A 486 -3.73 -11.08 11.61
CA GLY A 486 -2.44 -11.47 11.03
C GLY A 486 -1.36 -10.40 11.22
N ASP A 487 -0.10 -10.82 11.13
CA ASP A 487 1.06 -9.93 11.06
C ASP A 487 1.10 -9.09 9.79
N GLY A 488 0.87 -9.68 8.61
CA GLY A 488 0.67 -8.90 7.38
C GLY A 488 -0.56 -7.98 7.45
N GLU A 489 -1.60 -8.39 8.18
CA GLU A 489 -2.80 -7.56 8.40
C GLU A 489 -2.51 -6.32 9.26
N CYS A 490 -1.50 -6.35 10.14
CA CYS A 490 -1.10 -5.18 10.94
C CYS A 490 -0.52 -4.02 10.10
N GLN A 491 -0.32 -4.23 8.80
CA GLN A 491 0.07 -3.17 7.86
C GLN A 491 -1.12 -2.27 7.48
N GLU A 492 -2.36 -2.73 7.69
CA GLU A 492 -3.56 -1.94 7.45
C GLU A 492 -3.69 -0.81 8.48
N GLY A 493 -3.85 0.43 8.01
CA GLY A 493 -4.02 1.60 8.88
C GLY A 493 -5.20 1.46 9.85
N ASN A 494 -6.27 0.79 9.41
CA ASN A 494 -7.47 0.56 10.23
C ASN A 494 -7.21 -0.29 11.49
N ILE A 495 -6.16 -1.14 11.51
CA ILE A 495 -5.75 -1.84 12.73
C ILE A 495 -5.33 -0.84 13.81
N TRP A 496 -4.60 0.19 13.42
CA TRP A 496 -4.06 1.21 14.31
C TRP A 496 -5.15 2.21 14.75
N GLU A 497 -6.09 2.56 13.87
CA GLU A 497 -7.28 3.33 14.25
C GLU A 497 -8.11 2.58 15.30
N ALA A 498 -8.36 1.28 15.08
CA ALA A 498 -9.08 0.43 16.02
C ALA A 498 -8.31 0.26 17.35
N ALA A 499 -6.98 0.10 17.29
CA ALA A 499 -6.12 0.02 18.46
C ALA A 499 -6.20 1.30 19.31
N MET A 500 -6.15 2.47 18.67
CA MET A 500 -6.27 3.77 19.32
C MET A 500 -7.65 3.93 20.00
N ALA A 501 -8.72 3.57 19.29
CA ALA A 501 -10.08 3.62 19.83
C ALA A 501 -10.25 2.68 21.04
N ALA A 502 -9.75 1.44 20.97
CA ALA A 502 -9.89 0.47 22.06
C ALA A 502 -9.24 0.94 23.36
N ALA A 503 -8.04 1.53 23.27
CA ALA A 503 -7.35 2.09 24.42
C ALA A 503 -8.07 3.34 24.95
N HIS A 504 -8.50 4.25 24.08
CA HIS A 504 -9.26 5.44 24.46
C HIS A 504 -10.54 5.11 25.25
N TYR A 505 -11.29 4.11 24.77
CA TYR A 505 -12.54 3.68 25.41
C TYR A 505 -12.33 2.66 26.54
N LYS A 506 -11.08 2.35 26.92
CA LYS A 506 -10.73 1.43 28.01
C LYS A 506 -11.45 0.07 27.88
N LEU A 507 -11.37 -0.53 26.69
CA LEU A 507 -12.07 -1.79 26.39
C LEU A 507 -11.35 -3.00 27.03
N THR A 508 -11.39 -3.10 28.36
CA THR A 508 -10.62 -4.06 29.15
C THR A 508 -10.94 -5.53 28.88
N ARG A 509 -12.16 -5.81 28.40
CA ARG A 509 -12.61 -7.16 28.01
C ARG A 509 -12.35 -7.51 26.54
N LEU A 510 -11.65 -6.63 25.81
CA LEU A 510 -11.16 -6.92 24.46
C LEU A 510 -9.77 -7.54 24.55
N ARG A 511 -9.65 -8.78 24.05
CA ARG A 511 -8.36 -9.48 23.96
C ARG A 511 -8.10 -9.92 22.53
N VAL A 512 -7.01 -9.42 21.96
CA VAL A 512 -6.64 -9.66 20.57
C VAL A 512 -5.45 -10.58 20.53
N PHE A 513 -5.44 -11.53 19.59
CA PHE A 513 -4.31 -12.38 19.29
C PHE A 513 -3.69 -11.94 17.97
N LEU A 514 -2.39 -11.63 17.99
CA LEU A 514 -1.60 -11.47 16.78
C LEU A 514 -0.96 -12.82 16.43
N ASP A 515 -1.38 -13.41 15.31
CA ASP A 515 -0.74 -14.59 14.73
C ASP A 515 0.54 -14.16 13.99
N LEU A 516 1.66 -14.08 14.73
CA LEU A 516 2.96 -13.63 14.26
C LEU A 516 3.75 -14.82 13.69
N ASN A 517 3.46 -15.15 12.43
CA ASN A 517 4.05 -16.29 11.72
C ASN A 517 5.18 -15.89 10.74
N GLY A 518 5.40 -14.59 10.55
CA GLY A 518 6.48 -13.99 9.76
C GLY A 518 6.23 -13.92 8.25
N LEU A 519 5.09 -14.38 7.73
CA LEU A 519 4.87 -14.53 6.28
C LEU A 519 3.53 -13.93 5.81
N GLN A 520 3.56 -13.23 4.68
CA GLN A 520 2.38 -12.76 3.93
C GLN A 520 2.30 -13.41 2.54
N ILE A 521 1.55 -12.83 1.60
CA ILE A 521 1.38 -13.37 0.23
C ILE A 521 2.72 -13.36 -0.52
N ASP A 522 3.39 -12.19 -0.57
CA ASP A 522 4.56 -11.99 -1.43
C ASP A 522 5.91 -12.29 -0.74
N GLY A 523 5.89 -12.89 0.45
CA GLY A 523 7.13 -13.25 1.16
C GLY A 523 7.07 -13.03 2.66
N CYS A 524 8.23 -12.86 3.29
CA CYS A 524 8.31 -12.55 4.71
C CYS A 524 7.82 -11.12 4.97
N THR A 525 7.10 -10.92 6.08
CA THR A 525 6.61 -9.58 6.49
C THR A 525 7.75 -8.58 6.62
N ARG A 526 8.89 -9.00 7.18
CA ARG A 526 10.10 -8.15 7.31
C ARG A 526 10.66 -7.64 5.98
N ASP A 527 10.46 -8.39 4.89
CA ASP A 527 11.03 -8.10 3.58
C ASP A 527 10.03 -7.31 2.71
N VAL A 528 8.73 -7.60 2.85
CA VAL A 528 7.68 -6.90 2.08
C VAL A 528 7.29 -5.57 2.73
N MET A 529 6.95 -5.59 4.03
CA MET A 529 6.60 -4.38 4.79
C MET A 529 6.78 -4.65 6.29
N ASN A 530 7.95 -4.29 6.80
CA ASN A 530 8.38 -4.66 8.14
C ASN A 530 7.48 -4.03 9.23
N ILE A 531 6.91 -4.87 10.09
CA ILE A 531 6.04 -4.44 11.19
C ILE A 531 6.78 -4.22 12.50
N GLU A 532 8.07 -4.55 12.59
CA GLU A 532 8.85 -4.38 13.81
C GLU A 532 9.15 -2.89 14.12
N PRO A 533 9.37 -2.53 15.40
CA PRO A 533 9.16 -3.35 16.62
C PRO A 533 7.67 -3.46 16.97
N ILE A 534 7.07 -4.65 16.82
CA ILE A 534 5.61 -4.79 16.86
C ILE A 534 5.05 -4.64 18.29
N ALA A 535 5.74 -5.20 19.29
CA ALA A 535 5.37 -5.06 20.70
C ALA A 535 5.35 -3.59 21.15
N ASP A 536 6.39 -2.83 20.79
CA ASP A 536 6.52 -1.42 21.14
C ASP A 536 5.42 -0.57 20.49
N LYS A 537 5.02 -0.89 19.26
CA LYS A 537 3.88 -0.24 18.61
C LYS A 537 2.60 -0.45 19.41
N TRP A 538 2.26 -1.68 19.79
CA TRP A 538 1.06 -1.92 20.61
C TRP A 538 1.12 -1.25 21.98
N LEU A 539 2.29 -1.23 22.64
CA LEU A 539 2.50 -0.49 23.88
C LEU A 539 2.23 1.01 23.68
N ALA A 540 2.76 1.60 22.61
CA ALA A 540 2.56 3.01 22.27
C ALA A 540 1.09 3.36 22.00
N PHE A 541 0.31 2.41 21.46
CA PHE A 541 -1.13 2.56 21.27
C PHE A 541 -1.95 2.33 22.55
N GLY A 542 -1.30 2.15 23.70
CA GLY A 542 -1.96 2.08 25.01
C GLY A 542 -2.45 0.70 25.41
N TRP A 543 -1.97 -0.35 24.76
CA TRP A 543 -2.37 -1.73 25.06
C TRP A 543 -1.48 -2.38 26.11
N ARG A 544 -2.03 -3.37 26.83
CA ARG A 544 -1.23 -4.36 27.55
C ARG A 544 -0.72 -5.40 26.54
N VAL A 545 0.57 -5.65 26.52
CA VAL A 545 1.20 -6.64 25.63
C VAL A 545 1.60 -7.89 26.41
N LEU A 546 1.21 -9.06 25.90
CA LEU A 546 1.68 -10.37 26.33
C LEU A 546 2.34 -11.07 25.14
N GLU A 547 3.39 -11.84 25.37
CA GLU A 547 4.04 -12.66 24.34
C GLU A 547 3.99 -14.13 24.72
N VAL A 548 3.67 -15.00 23.77
CA VAL A 548 3.53 -16.45 23.99
C VAL A 548 4.09 -17.25 22.82
N ASN A 549 4.47 -18.50 23.09
CA ASN A 549 4.55 -19.51 22.04
C ASN A 549 3.12 -19.89 21.60
N GLY A 550 2.74 -19.52 20.38
CA GLY A 550 1.40 -19.75 19.83
C GLY A 550 1.05 -21.23 19.57
N HIS A 551 1.97 -22.15 19.87
CA HIS A 551 1.79 -23.60 19.77
C HIS A 551 1.96 -24.35 21.09
N ASP A 552 2.23 -23.64 22.20
CA ASP A 552 2.21 -24.24 23.54
C ASP A 552 0.90 -23.88 24.24
N PHE A 553 0.02 -24.88 24.40
CA PHE A 553 -1.25 -24.71 25.11
C PHE A 553 -1.08 -24.19 26.54
N ARG A 554 0.03 -24.44 27.23
CA ARG A 554 0.25 -23.85 28.56
C ARG A 554 0.42 -22.34 28.46
N ASP A 555 1.24 -21.87 27.54
CA ASP A 555 1.46 -20.44 27.34
C ASP A 555 0.18 -19.72 26.91
N ILE A 556 -0.56 -20.34 25.97
CA ILE A 556 -1.86 -19.81 25.50
C ILE A 556 -2.87 -19.77 26.64
N ILE A 557 -3.01 -20.83 27.45
CA ILE A 557 -3.92 -20.87 28.60
C ILE A 557 -3.52 -19.82 29.64
N ASN A 558 -2.23 -19.71 29.96
CA ASN A 558 -1.74 -18.69 30.88
C ASN A 558 -2.14 -17.29 30.38
N ALA A 559 -1.90 -16.97 29.11
CA ALA A 559 -2.29 -15.68 28.53
C ALA A 559 -3.82 -15.47 28.45
N LEU A 560 -4.63 -16.53 28.35
CA LEU A 560 -6.08 -16.47 28.44
C LEU A 560 -6.57 -16.28 29.89
N ASP A 561 -5.87 -16.82 30.87
CA ASP A 561 -6.23 -16.75 32.29
C ASP A 561 -5.63 -15.56 33.03
N GLU A 562 -4.67 -14.87 32.42
CA GLU A 562 -4.25 -13.55 32.86
C GLU A 562 -5.47 -12.66 33.09
N PRO A 563 -5.63 -12.09 34.31
CA PRO A 563 -6.73 -11.19 34.62
C PRO A 563 -6.75 -10.02 33.64
N ASP A 564 -7.95 -9.57 33.28
CA ASP A 564 -8.10 -8.36 32.47
C ASP A 564 -7.45 -7.17 33.18
N ASP A 565 -6.78 -6.32 32.40
CA ASP A 565 -6.27 -5.06 32.91
C ASP A 565 -7.44 -4.14 33.31
N ARG A 566 -7.20 -3.22 34.25
CA ARG A 566 -8.25 -2.33 34.74
C ARG A 566 -8.57 -1.18 33.79
N GLU A 567 -7.66 -0.84 32.90
CA GLU A 567 -7.78 0.33 32.02
C GLU A 567 -7.43 0.03 30.56
N LYS A 568 -6.71 -1.05 30.28
CA LYS A 568 -6.18 -1.33 28.94
C LYS A 568 -6.82 -2.56 28.29
N PRO A 569 -7.08 -2.54 26.98
CA PRO A 569 -7.27 -3.76 26.21
C PRO A 569 -5.94 -4.55 26.15
N THR A 570 -6.01 -5.86 25.87
CA THR A 570 -4.82 -6.75 25.85
C THR A 570 -4.56 -7.32 24.46
N ILE A 571 -3.33 -7.20 23.97
CA ILE A 571 -2.84 -7.90 22.79
C ILE A 571 -1.93 -9.04 23.24
N VAL A 572 -2.15 -10.22 22.69
CA VAL A 572 -1.32 -11.41 22.87
C VAL A 572 -0.60 -11.65 21.56
N ILE A 573 0.69 -11.33 21.53
CA ILE A 573 1.57 -11.58 20.39
C ILE A 573 1.98 -13.05 20.46
N ALA A 574 1.37 -13.86 19.59
CA ALA A 574 1.61 -15.29 19.53
C ALA A 574 2.60 -15.60 18.42
N HIS A 575 3.80 -16.03 18.81
CA HIS A 575 4.83 -16.48 17.89
C HIS A 575 4.44 -17.86 17.34
N THR A 576 4.15 -17.93 16.04
CA THR A 576 3.59 -19.11 15.38
C THR A 576 4.40 -19.51 14.15
N VAL A 577 4.07 -20.66 13.57
CA VAL A 577 4.62 -21.19 12.33
C VAL A 577 3.49 -21.32 11.31
N LYS A 578 3.61 -20.63 10.19
CA LYS A 578 2.65 -20.78 9.08
C LYS A 578 2.74 -22.20 8.54
N GLY A 579 1.61 -22.91 8.46
CA GLY A 579 1.60 -24.32 8.07
C GLY A 579 1.88 -25.32 9.20
N LYS A 580 1.79 -24.91 10.47
CA LYS A 580 2.15 -25.74 11.63
C LYS A 580 1.60 -27.16 11.60
N GLY A 581 2.49 -28.13 11.81
CA GLY A 581 2.17 -29.55 11.94
C GLY A 581 2.34 -30.36 10.66
N VAL A 582 2.68 -29.72 9.54
CA VAL A 582 2.96 -30.38 8.26
C VAL A 582 4.32 -29.90 7.73
N SER A 583 5.30 -30.79 7.74
CA SER A 583 6.72 -30.48 7.52
C SER A 583 7.02 -29.74 6.22
N PHE A 584 6.32 -30.07 5.14
CA PHE A 584 6.52 -29.44 3.83
C PHE A 584 5.73 -28.13 3.66
N MET A 585 4.88 -27.75 4.62
CA MET A 585 4.12 -26.51 4.63
C MET A 585 4.66 -25.49 5.64
N GLU A 586 5.39 -25.94 6.66
CA GLU A 586 5.95 -25.06 7.71
C GLU A 586 6.90 -24.03 7.11
N ASN A 587 6.59 -22.74 7.32
CA ASN A 587 7.34 -21.58 6.82
C ASN A 587 7.49 -21.51 5.30
N VAL A 588 6.51 -22.03 4.55
CA VAL A 588 6.49 -21.97 3.07
C VAL A 588 5.42 -21.00 2.58
N VAL A 589 5.85 -19.94 1.88
CA VAL A 589 4.99 -18.85 1.37
C VAL A 589 3.89 -19.37 0.46
N ASP A 590 4.20 -20.31 -0.45
CA ASP A 590 3.26 -20.87 -1.42
C ASP A 590 2.00 -21.45 -0.78
N PHE A 591 2.09 -21.98 0.44
CA PHE A 591 0.94 -22.53 1.17
C PHE A 591 0.07 -21.46 1.86
N HIS A 592 0.29 -20.17 1.56
CA HIS A 592 -0.60 -19.10 2.00
C HIS A 592 -2.02 -19.30 1.45
N GLY A 593 -2.16 -19.56 0.14
CA GLY A 593 -3.46 -19.70 -0.55
C GLY A 593 -3.56 -20.90 -1.50
N LYS A 594 -2.57 -21.82 -1.48
CA LYS A 594 -2.53 -23.01 -2.31
C LYS A 594 -3.23 -24.19 -1.62
N ALA A 595 -4.23 -24.76 -2.27
CA ALA A 595 -4.82 -26.04 -1.84
C ALA A 595 -3.87 -27.21 -2.10
N LEU A 596 -3.94 -28.24 -1.25
CA LEU A 596 -3.12 -29.44 -1.41
C LEU A 596 -3.69 -30.32 -2.53
N THR A 597 -2.80 -31.02 -3.21
CA THR A 597 -3.16 -32.21 -4.01
C THR A 597 -3.56 -33.38 -3.10
N GLU A 598 -4.22 -34.40 -3.66
CA GLU A 598 -4.57 -35.63 -2.92
C GLU A 598 -3.34 -36.34 -2.34
N GLU A 599 -2.20 -36.32 -3.05
CA GLU A 599 -0.94 -36.91 -2.57
C GLU A 599 -0.34 -36.12 -1.41
N GLU A 600 -0.31 -34.78 -1.52
CA GLU A 600 0.12 -33.90 -0.43
C GLU A 600 -0.81 -34.06 0.79
N LEU A 601 -2.11 -34.24 0.58
CA LEU A 601 -3.07 -34.50 1.65
C LEU A 601 -2.77 -35.82 2.36
N ASP A 602 -2.62 -36.94 1.63
CA ASP A 602 -2.29 -38.23 2.24
C ASP A 602 -0.99 -38.17 3.05
N LYS A 603 0.03 -37.49 2.52
CA LYS A 603 1.29 -37.25 3.25
C LYS A 603 1.05 -36.44 4.53
N ALA A 604 0.34 -35.32 4.44
CA ALA A 604 0.06 -34.48 5.59
C ALA A 604 -0.77 -35.20 6.67
N LEU A 605 -1.76 -36.00 6.27
CA LEU A 605 -2.57 -36.78 7.19
C LEU A 605 -1.77 -37.86 7.93
N LYS A 606 -0.72 -38.42 7.31
CA LYS A 606 0.22 -39.34 7.98
C LYS A 606 1.12 -38.64 9.00
N GLU A 607 1.53 -37.41 8.71
CA GLU A 607 2.31 -36.59 9.67
C GLU A 607 1.46 -36.16 10.88
N LEU A 608 0.15 -36.03 10.68
CA LEU A 608 -0.84 -35.67 11.70
C LEU A 608 -1.53 -36.88 12.36
N ALA A 609 -1.08 -38.11 12.09
CA ALA A 609 -1.72 -39.35 12.58
C ALA A 609 -1.49 -39.65 14.06
#